data_AF-A0AAU9UQF8-F1
#
_entry.id   AF-A0AAU9UQF8-F1
#
_cell.length_a   1.000
_cell.length_b   1.000
_cell.length_c   1.000
_cell.angle_alpha   90.00
_cell.angle_beta   90.00
_cell.angle_gamma   90.00
#
_symmetry.space_group_name_H-M   'P 1'
#
loop_
_entity.id
_entity.type
_entity.pdbx_description
1 polymer ?
#
loop_
_entity_poly.entity_id
_entity_poly.type
_entity_poly.pdbx_seq_one_letter_code
_entity_poly.pdbx_strand_id
1 'polypeptide(L)'
;MLVKQPTLTSMLSSSSQNPKQAAKKGGIKMACFIAEHNLSLNVASHLTKLIRAVCPDSKVAEELSMSRTKARAIIVNVIGETAQKNLIENLRENNFSLLVDESPDKSTIKHLALIVRTVDDNFQVEDRFLTLIPIEDGTATALHGKIIEYFSEKNISYKTNVRLCI
;
A
#
# COMPACT_ATOMS: atom_id res chain seq x y z
N MET A 1 16.20 -54.80 -24.70
CA MET A 1 15.27 -53.93 -23.93
C MET A 1 15.29 -52.55 -24.57
N LEU A 2 14.19 -52.11 -25.18
CA LEU A 2 14.10 -50.79 -25.80
C LEU A 2 13.92 -49.73 -24.69
N VAL A 3 14.92 -48.86 -24.54
CA VAL A 3 14.85 -47.70 -23.64
C VAL A 3 13.85 -46.72 -24.24
N LYS A 4 12.70 -46.54 -23.58
CA LYS A 4 11.69 -45.56 -24.00
C LYS A 4 12.30 -44.16 -23.89
N GLN A 5 12.33 -43.44 -25.01
CA GLN A 5 12.79 -42.06 -25.09
C GLN A 5 11.75 -41.15 -24.43
N PRO A 6 12.14 -40.24 -23.52
CA PRO A 6 11.21 -39.33 -22.86
C PRO A 6 10.59 -38.36 -23.89
N THR A 7 9.28 -38.20 -23.84
CA THR A 7 8.49 -37.34 -24.74
C THR A 7 8.75 -35.86 -24.47
N LEU A 8 8.67 -35.02 -25.49
CA LEU A 8 8.86 -33.55 -25.41
C LEU A 8 7.96 -32.91 -24.33
N THR A 9 6.77 -33.49 -24.10
CA THR A 9 5.82 -33.13 -23.05
C THR A 9 6.36 -33.29 -21.63
N SER A 10 7.30 -34.22 -21.38
CA SER A 10 7.94 -34.36 -20.06
C SER A 10 9.07 -33.36 -19.82
N MET A 11 9.59 -32.72 -20.88
CA MET A 11 10.57 -31.64 -20.78
C MET A 11 9.92 -30.27 -20.63
N LEU A 12 8.68 -30.12 -21.11
CA LEU A 12 7.78 -29.04 -20.77
C LEU A 12 7.18 -29.28 -19.38
N SER A 13 8.03 -29.35 -18.34
CA SER A 13 7.52 -29.08 -17.00
C SER A 13 6.96 -27.67 -17.05
N SER A 14 5.63 -27.55 -17.07
CA SER A 14 4.93 -26.29 -16.86
C SER A 14 5.68 -25.53 -15.77
N SER A 15 5.98 -24.25 -16.02
CA SER A 15 6.56 -23.31 -15.07
C SER A 15 5.62 -23.19 -13.86
N SER A 16 5.64 -24.23 -13.03
CA SER A 16 4.76 -24.44 -11.91
C SER A 16 5.25 -23.45 -10.87
N GLN A 17 4.55 -22.31 -10.75
CA GLN A 17 4.83 -21.31 -9.74
C GLN A 17 5.05 -22.03 -8.41
N ASN A 18 6.24 -21.84 -7.82
CA ASN A 18 6.61 -22.51 -6.59
C ASN A 18 5.52 -22.22 -5.52
N PRO A 19 4.90 -23.21 -4.87
CA PRO A 19 3.75 -23.01 -3.98
C PRO A 19 3.98 -21.93 -2.91
N LYS A 20 5.23 -21.78 -2.45
CA LYS A 20 5.65 -20.74 -1.51
C LYS A 20 5.53 -19.32 -2.05
N GLN A 21 5.83 -19.11 -3.33
CA GLN A 21 5.71 -17.80 -3.99
C GLN A 21 4.23 -17.44 -4.20
N ALA A 22 3.41 -18.41 -4.60
CA ALA A 22 1.97 -18.24 -4.70
C ALA A 22 1.34 -17.93 -3.33
N ALA A 23 1.78 -18.59 -2.25
CA ALA A 23 1.32 -18.31 -0.89
C ALA A 23 1.71 -16.90 -0.42
N LYS A 24 2.91 -16.40 -0.78
CA LYS A 24 3.31 -15.00 -0.55
C LYS A 24 2.37 -14.02 -1.24
N LYS A 25 2.08 -14.25 -2.53
CA LYS A 25 1.15 -13.41 -3.31
C LYS A 25 -0.26 -13.44 -2.72
N GLY A 26 -0.74 -14.63 -2.31
CA GLY A 26 -2.02 -14.79 -1.62
C GLY A 26 -2.08 -14.03 -0.30
N GLY A 27 -0.98 -14.04 0.47
CA GLY A 27 -0.86 -13.28 1.70
C GLY A 27 -0.98 -11.77 1.48
N ILE A 28 -0.32 -11.22 0.46
CA ILE A 28 -0.44 -9.79 0.13
C ILE A 28 -1.88 -9.44 -0.24
N LYS A 29 -2.53 -10.25 -1.09
CA LYS A 29 -3.95 -10.05 -1.46
C LYS A 29 -4.88 -10.07 -0.24
N MET A 30 -4.65 -11.00 0.68
CA MET A 30 -5.42 -11.09 1.91
C MET A 30 -5.22 -9.86 2.80
N ALA A 31 -3.98 -9.35 2.88
CA ALA A 31 -3.67 -8.13 3.60
C ALA A 31 -4.35 -6.90 2.96
N CYS A 32 -4.37 -6.80 1.63
CA CYS A 32 -5.13 -5.78 0.90
C CYS A 32 -6.62 -5.86 1.24
N PHE A 33 -7.22 -7.05 1.17
CA PHE A 33 -8.64 -7.27 1.48
C PHE A 33 -8.99 -6.81 2.91
N ILE A 34 -8.13 -7.14 3.89
CA ILE A 34 -8.32 -6.69 5.27
C ILE A 34 -8.28 -5.16 5.37
N ALA A 35 -7.34 -4.51 4.67
CA ALA A 35 -7.21 -3.06 4.69
C ALA A 35 -8.38 -2.35 3.98
N GLU A 36 -8.77 -2.84 2.80
CA GLU A 36 -9.82 -2.28 1.96
C GLU A 36 -11.20 -2.28 2.64
N HIS A 37 -11.50 -3.35 3.37
CA HIS A 37 -12.77 -3.47 4.11
C HIS A 37 -12.70 -3.00 5.56
N ASN A 38 -11.62 -2.31 5.95
CA ASN A 38 -11.41 -1.82 7.32
C ASN A 38 -11.61 -2.91 8.39
N LEU A 39 -11.13 -4.13 8.11
CA LEU A 39 -11.27 -5.27 9.01
C LEU A 39 -10.17 -5.25 10.08
N SER A 40 -10.48 -5.76 11.26
CA SER A 40 -9.48 -5.95 12.31
C SER A 40 -8.36 -6.86 11.81
N LEU A 41 -7.10 -6.45 12.00
CA LEU A 41 -5.91 -7.26 11.68
C LEU A 41 -5.88 -8.60 12.43
N ASN A 42 -6.67 -8.73 13.50
CA ASN A 42 -6.83 -9.98 14.23
C ASN A 42 -7.47 -11.07 13.35
N VAL A 43 -8.30 -10.68 12.37
CA VAL A 43 -8.98 -11.60 11.44
C VAL A 43 -7.98 -12.36 10.57
N ALA A 44 -6.77 -11.82 10.33
CA ALA A 44 -5.79 -12.45 9.44
C ALA A 44 -5.44 -13.89 9.82
N SER A 45 -5.32 -14.20 11.11
CA SER A 45 -5.01 -15.55 11.59
C SER A 45 -6.19 -16.50 11.43
N HIS A 46 -7.42 -16.03 11.66
CA HIS A 46 -8.64 -16.80 11.51
C HIS A 46 -8.97 -17.06 10.04
N LEU A 47 -8.81 -16.05 9.18
CA LEU A 47 -9.04 -16.15 7.75
C LEU A 47 -8.08 -17.16 7.11
N THR A 48 -6.82 -17.18 7.54
CA THR A 48 -5.85 -18.19 7.09
C THR A 48 -6.29 -19.61 7.44
N LYS A 49 -6.80 -19.83 8.66
CA LYS A 49 -7.32 -21.14 9.10
C LYS A 49 -8.55 -21.54 8.30
N LEU A 50 -9.45 -20.60 8.04
CA LEU A 50 -10.64 -20.83 7.22
C LEU A 50 -10.26 -21.25 5.80
N ILE A 51 -9.33 -20.54 5.14
CA ILE A 51 -8.88 -20.87 3.78
C ILE A 51 -8.30 -22.29 3.72
N ARG A 52 -7.51 -22.71 4.72
CA ARG A 52 -7.00 -24.08 4.82
C ARG A 52 -8.08 -25.13 4.97
N ALA A 53 -9.15 -24.81 5.71
CA ALA A 53 -10.29 -25.72 5.90
C ALA A 53 -11.18 -25.82 4.65
N VAL A 54 -11.34 -24.72 3.91
CA VAL A 54 -12.14 -24.68 2.67
C VAL A 54 -11.40 -25.34 1.50
N CYS A 55 -10.07 -25.23 1.44
CA CYS A 55 -9.24 -25.77 0.37
C CYS A 55 -8.15 -26.72 0.91
N PRO A 56 -8.52 -27.91 1.42
CA PRO A 56 -7.57 -28.84 2.05
C PRO A 56 -6.59 -29.49 1.06
N ASP A 57 -6.92 -29.54 -0.22
CA ASP A 57 -6.13 -30.11 -1.31
C ASP A 57 -5.07 -29.14 -1.87
N SER A 58 -5.15 -27.86 -1.50
CA SER A 58 -4.28 -26.81 -2.04
C SER A 58 -2.97 -26.71 -1.24
N LYS A 59 -1.86 -27.10 -1.88
CA LYS A 59 -0.49 -26.85 -1.37
C LYS A 59 -0.22 -25.37 -1.07
N VAL A 60 -0.90 -24.46 -1.77
CA VAL A 60 -0.78 -23.01 -1.55
C VAL A 60 -1.49 -22.58 -0.26
N ALA A 61 -2.66 -23.16 0.03
CA ALA A 61 -3.40 -22.89 1.26
C ALA A 61 -2.63 -23.42 2.49
N GLU A 62 -2.00 -24.58 2.37
CA GLU A 62 -1.14 -25.17 3.41
C GLU A 62 0.05 -24.26 3.76
N GLU A 63 0.72 -23.70 2.75
CA GLU A 63 1.84 -22.77 2.91
C GLU A 63 1.39 -21.34 3.31
N LEU A 64 0.11 -21.00 3.12
CA LEU A 64 -0.42 -19.69 3.51
C LEU A 64 -0.42 -19.57 5.04
N SER A 65 0.41 -18.69 5.57
CA SER A 65 0.47 -18.40 7.01
C SER A 65 0.49 -16.89 7.24
N MET A 66 -0.48 -16.39 8.00
CA MET A 66 -0.55 -14.98 8.37
C MET A 66 -0.93 -14.79 9.84
N SER A 67 -0.10 -14.03 10.54
CA SER A 67 -0.41 -13.50 11.87
C SER A 67 -0.84 -12.04 11.77
N ARG A 68 -1.44 -11.50 12.83
CA ARG A 68 -1.76 -10.08 12.97
C ARG A 68 -0.55 -9.19 12.66
N THR A 69 0.60 -9.48 13.25
CA THR A 69 1.83 -8.71 13.07
C THR A 69 2.34 -8.77 11.63
N LYS A 70 2.23 -9.94 10.98
CA LYS A 70 2.61 -10.11 9.58
C LYS A 70 1.67 -9.34 8.65
N ALA A 71 0.36 -9.37 8.90
CA ALA A 71 -0.61 -8.56 8.15
C ALA A 71 -0.29 -7.06 8.29
N ARG A 72 -0.06 -6.59 9.52
CA ARG A 72 0.37 -5.20 9.78
C ARG A 72 1.62 -4.83 9.00
N ALA A 73 2.65 -5.67 9.07
CA ALA A 73 3.92 -5.41 8.39
C ALA A 73 3.75 -5.35 6.87
N ILE A 74 2.93 -6.21 6.29
CA ILE A 74 2.62 -6.17 4.85
C ILE A 74 1.85 -4.88 4.50
N ILE A 75 0.84 -4.51 5.28
CA ILE A 75 0.04 -3.32 5.02
C ILE A 75 0.89 -2.06 5.11
N VAL A 76 1.69 -1.91 6.16
CA VAL A 76 2.47 -0.69 6.41
C VAL A 76 3.71 -0.64 5.53
N ASN A 77 4.56 -1.66 5.58
CA ASN A 77 5.91 -1.62 5.02
C ASN A 77 5.99 -2.15 3.58
N VAL A 78 4.88 -2.60 3.00
CA VAL A 78 4.87 -3.08 1.61
C VAL A 78 3.80 -2.31 0.84
N ILE A 79 2.53 -2.47 1.22
CA ILE A 79 1.42 -1.85 0.50
C ILE A 79 1.47 -0.33 0.65
N GLY A 80 1.53 0.17 1.89
CA GLY A 80 1.57 1.60 2.19
C GLY A 80 2.79 2.30 1.59
N GLU A 81 3.98 1.73 1.79
CA GLU A 81 5.22 2.29 1.22
C GLU A 81 5.19 2.32 -0.32
N THR A 82 4.73 1.24 -0.97
CA THR A 82 4.62 1.19 -2.43
C THR A 82 3.59 2.20 -2.94
N ALA A 83 2.43 2.30 -2.28
CA ALA A 83 1.38 3.24 -2.65
C ALA A 83 1.84 4.69 -2.52
N GLN A 84 2.55 5.02 -1.43
CA GLN A 84 3.11 6.35 -1.21
C GLN A 84 4.20 6.68 -2.23
N LYS A 85 5.10 5.74 -2.53
CA LYS A 85 6.14 5.93 -3.54
C LYS A 85 5.55 6.25 -4.91
N ASN A 86 4.58 5.44 -5.35
CA ASN A 86 3.91 5.65 -6.64
C ASN A 86 3.17 6.99 -6.67
N LEU A 87 2.56 7.40 -5.56
CA LEU A 87 1.93 8.72 -5.46
C LEU A 87 2.96 9.83 -5.60
N ILE A 88 4.08 9.78 -4.86
CA ILE A 88 5.15 10.78 -4.94
C ILE A 88 5.71 10.89 -6.36
N GLU A 89 5.92 9.77 -7.04
CA GLU A 89 6.37 9.75 -8.45
C GLU A 89 5.36 10.47 -9.35
N ASN A 90 4.06 10.19 -9.20
CA ASN A 90 3.02 10.89 -9.96
C ASN A 90 3.00 12.41 -9.69
N LEU A 91 3.17 12.84 -8.44
CA LEU A 91 3.17 14.26 -8.05
C LEU A 91 4.39 15.04 -8.58
N ARG A 92 5.49 14.35 -8.92
CA ARG A 92 6.67 14.99 -9.53
C ARG A 92 6.43 15.37 -10.99
N GLU A 93 5.62 14.58 -11.69
CA GLU A 93 5.41 14.71 -13.13
C GLU A 93 4.13 15.48 -13.46
N ASN A 94 3.14 15.49 -12.57
CA ASN A 94 1.82 16.02 -12.82
C ASN A 94 1.46 17.19 -11.89
N ASN A 95 0.54 18.03 -12.36
CA ASN A 95 -0.08 19.06 -11.53
C ASN A 95 -1.07 18.42 -10.56
N PHE A 96 -1.13 18.94 -9.35
CA PHE A 96 -2.05 18.47 -8.32
C PHE A 96 -2.55 19.61 -7.45
N SER A 97 -3.67 19.38 -6.79
CA SER A 97 -4.12 20.29 -5.73
C SER A 97 -3.81 19.69 -4.35
N LEU A 98 -3.38 20.53 -3.42
CA LEU A 98 -3.10 20.11 -2.05
C LEU A 98 -4.26 20.53 -1.14
N LEU A 99 -4.83 19.57 -0.43
CA LEU A 99 -5.78 19.77 0.66
C LEU A 99 -5.04 19.51 1.97
N VAL A 100 -5.20 20.43 2.91
CA VAL A 100 -4.50 20.42 4.19
C VAL A 100 -5.53 20.50 5.29
N ASP A 101 -5.49 19.55 6.23
CA ASP A 101 -6.38 19.54 7.39
C ASP A 101 -5.57 19.41 8.69
N GLU A 102 -5.85 20.28 9.66
CA GLU A 102 -5.27 20.21 11.01
C GLU A 102 -6.26 19.46 11.91
N SER A 103 -5.82 18.36 12.50
CA SER A 103 -6.67 17.63 13.45
C SER A 103 -6.91 18.47 14.71
N PRO A 104 -8.17 18.67 15.15
CA PRO A 104 -8.48 19.42 16.38
C PRO A 104 -8.26 18.53 17.61
N ASP A 105 -7.02 18.18 17.91
CA ASP A 105 -6.66 17.44 19.12
C ASP A 105 -6.25 18.41 20.25
N LYS A 106 -6.68 18.10 21.49
CA LYS A 106 -6.24 18.79 22.72
C LYS A 106 -4.92 18.22 23.27
N SER A 107 -4.36 17.23 22.58
CA SER A 107 -3.03 16.71 22.82
C SER A 107 -1.93 17.75 22.55
N THR A 108 -0.79 17.58 23.20
CA THR A 108 0.42 18.40 22.98
C THR A 108 0.97 18.25 21.56
N ILE A 109 0.68 17.14 20.88
CA ILE A 109 1.08 16.90 19.48
C ILE A 109 -0.18 16.83 18.63
N LYS A 110 -0.30 17.78 17.71
CA LYS A 110 -1.33 17.79 16.68
C LYS A 110 -0.82 17.13 15.41
N HIS A 111 -1.72 16.81 14.49
CA HIS A 111 -1.36 16.18 13.24
C HIS A 111 -1.89 17.00 12.05
N LEU A 112 -1.01 17.24 11.09
CA LEU A 112 -1.33 17.85 9.81
C LEU A 112 -1.53 16.73 8.77
N ALA A 113 -2.77 16.56 8.33
CA ALA A 113 -3.11 15.63 7.26
C ALA A 113 -2.93 16.31 5.90
N LEU A 114 -2.13 15.69 5.03
CA LEU A 114 -1.95 16.13 3.65
C LEU A 114 -2.67 15.15 2.72
N ILE A 115 -3.61 15.68 1.94
CA ILE A 115 -4.34 14.95 0.91
C ILE A 115 -4.08 15.66 -0.42
N VAL A 116 -3.81 14.90 -1.47
CA VAL A 116 -3.58 15.44 -2.80
C VAL A 116 -4.72 15.05 -3.72
N ARG A 117 -5.18 16.01 -4.51
CA ARG A 117 -6.15 15.82 -5.57
C ARG A 117 -5.43 15.79 -6.90
N THR A 118 -5.46 14.63 -7.54
CA THR A 118 -4.86 14.39 -8.86
C THR A 118 -5.94 14.09 -9.89
N VAL A 119 -5.61 14.22 -11.17
CA VAL A 119 -6.47 13.80 -12.27
C VAL A 119 -5.81 12.59 -12.92
N ASP A 120 -6.55 11.49 -13.07
CA ASP A 120 -6.05 10.30 -13.75
C ASP A 120 -6.06 10.46 -15.28
N ASP A 121 -5.53 9.47 -16.00
CA ASP A 121 -5.48 9.46 -17.47
C ASP A 121 -6.89 9.44 -18.11
N ASN A 122 -7.92 9.08 -17.34
CA ASN A 122 -9.33 9.05 -17.76
C ASN A 122 -10.08 10.34 -17.38
N PHE A 123 -9.35 11.39 -17.01
CA PHE A 123 -9.88 12.68 -16.55
C PHE A 123 -10.79 12.58 -15.31
N GLN A 124 -10.63 11.52 -14.51
CA GLN A 124 -11.28 11.37 -13.21
C GLN A 124 -10.45 12.04 -12.12
N VAL A 125 -11.14 12.78 -11.27
CA VAL A 125 -10.53 13.44 -10.12
C VAL A 125 -10.46 12.46 -8.97
N GLU A 126 -9.27 12.26 -8.42
CA GLU A 126 -9.04 11.37 -7.28
C GLU A 126 -8.37 12.11 -6.12
N ASP A 127 -8.93 11.94 -4.92
CA ASP A 127 -8.33 12.40 -3.68
C ASP A 127 -7.55 11.27 -3.03
N ARG A 128 -6.25 11.47 -2.83
CA ARG A 128 -5.33 10.47 -2.31
C ARG A 128 -4.63 10.98 -1.07
N PHE A 129 -4.65 10.19 -0.01
CA PHE A 129 -3.92 10.47 1.20
C PHE A 129 -2.41 10.42 0.94
N LEU A 130 -1.70 11.51 1.27
CA LEU A 130 -0.26 11.62 1.04
C LEU A 130 0.53 11.24 2.30
N THR A 131 0.25 11.94 3.41
CA THR A 131 0.96 11.71 4.67
C THR A 131 0.25 12.40 5.85
N LEU A 132 0.65 11.99 7.06
CA LEU A 132 0.34 12.67 8.32
C LEU A 132 1.64 13.21 8.91
N ILE A 133 1.72 14.51 9.18
CA ILE A 133 2.91 15.15 9.76
C ILE A 133 2.59 15.57 11.20
N PRO A 134 3.34 15.09 12.21
CA PRO A 134 3.18 15.56 13.58
C PRO A 134 3.68 17.01 13.69
N ILE A 135 2.91 17.86 14.38
CA ILE A 135 3.21 19.27 14.59
C ILE A 135 2.91 19.66 16.05
N GLU A 136 3.70 20.58 16.58
CA GLU A 136 3.48 21.17 17.91
C GLU A 136 2.87 22.57 17.81
N ASP A 137 3.29 23.34 16.80
CA ASP A 137 2.82 24.68 16.51
C ASP A 137 1.85 24.68 15.31
N GLY A 138 0.61 25.13 15.55
CA GLY A 138 -0.44 25.28 14.54
C GLY A 138 -0.45 26.63 13.83
N THR A 139 0.55 27.48 14.06
CA THR A 139 0.64 28.77 13.36
C THR A 139 0.82 28.56 11.86
N ALA A 140 0.18 29.39 11.04
CA ALA A 140 0.23 29.30 9.57
C ALA A 140 1.68 29.20 9.02
N THR A 141 2.62 29.95 9.61
CA THR A 141 4.05 29.90 9.25
C THR A 141 4.68 28.52 9.53
N ALA A 142 4.36 27.91 10.66
CA ALA A 142 4.89 26.60 11.06
C ALA A 142 4.32 25.50 10.16
N LEU A 143 3.01 25.52 9.89
CA LEU A 143 2.35 24.59 8.98
C LEU A 143 2.95 24.66 7.57
N HIS A 144 3.07 25.87 7.03
CA HIS A 144 3.66 26.09 5.71
C HIS A 144 5.12 25.63 5.65
N GLY A 145 5.91 25.91 6.69
CA GLY A 145 7.28 25.43 6.81
C GLY A 145 7.37 23.90 6.75
N LYS A 146 6.51 23.19 7.48
CA LYS A 146 6.45 21.72 7.50
C LYS A 146 6.05 21.12 6.15
N ILE A 147 5.12 21.76 5.46
CA ILE A 147 4.71 21.35 4.11
C ILE A 147 5.88 21.49 3.12
N ILE A 148 6.59 22.62 3.16
CA ILE A 148 7.77 22.84 2.29
C ILE A 148 8.88 21.85 2.59
N GLU A 149 9.17 21.62 3.88
CA GLU A 149 10.17 20.63 4.32
C GLU A 149 9.85 19.26 3.73
N TYR A 150 8.61 18.79 3.88
CA TYR A 150 8.17 17.51 3.33
C TYR A 150 8.32 17.44 1.80
N PHE A 151 7.86 18.45 1.05
CA PHE A 151 8.00 18.44 -0.41
C PHE A 151 9.46 18.51 -0.87
N SER A 152 10.31 19.25 -0.15
CA SER A 152 11.74 19.32 -0.43
C SER A 152 12.42 17.97 -0.21
N GLU A 153 12.14 17.29 0.91
CA GLU A 153 12.66 15.96 1.21
C GLU A 153 12.26 14.93 0.14
N LYS A 154 11.04 15.04 -0.40
CA LYS A 154 10.52 14.14 -1.42
C LYS A 154 10.84 14.59 -2.85
N ASN A 155 11.62 15.65 -3.05
CA ASN A 155 11.95 16.21 -4.37
C ASN A 155 10.71 16.49 -5.24
N ILE A 156 9.64 17.02 -4.64
CA ILE A 156 8.42 17.41 -5.35
C ILE A 156 8.50 18.91 -5.66
N SER A 157 8.38 19.27 -6.95
CA SER A 157 8.40 20.68 -7.38
C SER A 157 7.09 21.39 -7.04
N TYR A 158 6.92 21.77 -5.77
CA TYR A 158 5.67 22.36 -5.30
C TYR A 158 5.39 23.75 -5.90
N LYS A 159 6.43 24.49 -6.34
CA LYS A 159 6.25 25.84 -6.92
C LYS A 159 5.61 25.83 -8.30
N THR A 160 5.81 24.74 -9.05
CA THR A 160 5.31 24.62 -10.42
C THR A 160 4.05 23.74 -10.46
N ASN A 161 4.01 22.69 -9.64
CA ASN A 161 3.01 21.62 -9.78
C ASN A 161 1.84 21.74 -8.80
N VAL A 162 1.96 22.54 -7.72
CA VAL A 162 0.89 22.66 -6.71
C VAL A 162 -0.02 23.83 -7.04
N ARG A 163 -1.33 23.56 -7.00
CA ARG A 163 -2.35 24.58 -6.77
C ARG A 163 -2.95 24.35 -5.38
N LEU A 164 -2.85 25.34 -4.50
CA LEU A 164 -3.40 25.19 -3.16
C LEU A 164 -4.93 25.34 -3.22
N CYS A 165 -5.66 24.33 -2.74
CA CYS A 165 -7.10 24.41 -2.50
C CYS A 165 -7.29 24.35 -0.97
N ILE A 166 -7.51 25.51 -0.37
CA ILE A 166 -7.86 25.67 1.05
C ILE A 166 -9.36 25.53 1.21
#